data_AF-A0A3D2VJY2-F1
#
_entry.id   AF-A0A3D2VJY2-F1
#
_cell.length_a   1.000
_cell.length_b   1.000
_cell.length_c   1.000
_cell.angle_alpha   90.00
_cell.angle_beta   90.00
_cell.angle_gamma   90.00
#
_symmetry.space_group_name_H-M   'P 1'
#
loop_
_entity.id
_entity.type
_entity.pdbx_description
1 polymer ?
#
loop_
_entity_poly.entity_id
_entity_poly.type
_entity_poly.pdbx_seq_one_letter_code
_entity_poly.pdbx_strand_id
1 'polypeptide(L)'
;MPVQTTGEVLDLKRVGSYFHLRMVAPGIAETAKPGHFVALGVGGDATSLLLRRAFSIYRTEQRSAYGGSVDIVFAVAGEGTRWLSERRRHDKIDIIGPLGRPFALPAEKVSCVLIGGGYGAAPLFTLGEELRSRGCRVDFVLGASTKDRLFGVLEARRMSQALAVTTEDGTEGQRGRVTDVLPGIIEKSDASVLYACGPMGMLQAVAAMAGRYGIHSQCAVEESMACGVGVCMTCVLPVIGDDGRTRMVRSCVEGPVFRGDRVRWADVGTVPADCVGSPEWTASLIDGGPGALAALLADNGSDNGQRLTSASPDTDTDTDTDAGTNTDTAGAENHDETVAP
;
A
#
# COMPACT_ATOMS: atom_id res chain seq x y z
N MET A 1 -0.08 2.32 -13.89
CA MET A 1 -1.47 2.82 -13.76
C MET A 1 -2.31 1.66 -13.26
N PRO A 2 -3.24 1.86 -12.30
CA PRO A 2 -4.14 0.79 -11.88
C PRO A 2 -4.92 0.22 -13.07
N VAL A 3 -5.11 -1.09 -13.08
CA VAL A 3 -5.94 -1.78 -14.07
C VAL A 3 -7.17 -2.37 -13.38
N GLN A 4 -8.28 -2.37 -14.10
CA GLN A 4 -9.48 -3.11 -13.71
C GLN A 4 -9.56 -4.36 -14.59
N THR A 5 -9.76 -5.51 -13.96
CA THR A 5 -9.90 -6.78 -14.67
C THR A 5 -10.86 -7.71 -13.94
N THR A 6 -11.30 -8.77 -14.61
CA THR A 6 -12.08 -9.84 -13.98
C THR A 6 -11.12 -10.95 -13.55
N GLY A 7 -10.92 -11.05 -12.24
CA GLY A 7 -10.11 -12.12 -11.67
C GLY A 7 -10.88 -13.41 -11.50
N GLU A 8 -10.21 -14.54 -11.75
CA GLU A 8 -10.76 -15.87 -11.51
C GLU A 8 -10.18 -16.46 -10.23
N VAL A 9 -11.04 -16.96 -9.35
CA VAL A 9 -10.62 -17.62 -8.10
C VAL A 9 -9.89 -18.92 -8.43
N LEU A 10 -8.62 -19.00 -8.05
CA LEU A 10 -7.80 -20.20 -8.20
C LEU A 10 -7.91 -21.13 -6.99
N ASP A 11 -7.92 -20.54 -5.79
CA ASP A 11 -8.00 -21.24 -4.51
C ASP A 11 -8.57 -20.32 -3.43
N LEU A 12 -9.32 -20.89 -2.50
CA LEU A 12 -9.80 -20.24 -1.29
C LEU A 12 -9.69 -21.23 -0.13
N LYS A 13 -8.84 -20.93 0.85
CA LYS A 13 -8.61 -21.81 2.00
C LYS A 13 -8.66 -21.05 3.32
N ARG A 14 -9.05 -21.76 4.38
CA ARG A 14 -9.02 -21.24 5.75
C ARG A 14 -7.62 -21.37 6.33
N VAL A 15 -7.09 -20.30 6.91
CA VAL A 15 -5.79 -20.23 7.58
C VAL A 15 -5.99 -19.62 8.96
N GLY A 16 -6.05 -20.48 9.99
CA GLY A 16 -6.45 -20.05 11.33
C GLY A 16 -7.85 -19.46 11.32
N SER A 17 -8.00 -18.23 11.81
CA SER A 17 -9.25 -17.46 11.78
C SER A 17 -9.44 -16.61 10.53
N TYR A 18 -8.59 -16.79 9.51
CA TYR A 18 -8.60 -16.02 8.27
C TYR A 18 -8.88 -16.88 7.04
N PHE A 19 -9.15 -16.22 5.92
CA PHE A 19 -9.23 -16.81 4.60
C PHE A 19 -8.06 -16.31 3.76
N HIS A 20 -7.40 -17.24 3.05
CA HIS A 20 -6.40 -16.94 2.04
C HIS A 20 -7.06 -17.19 0.68
N LEU A 21 -7.28 -16.12 -0.07
CA LEU A 21 -7.85 -16.13 -1.41
C LEU A 21 -6.74 -15.87 -2.42
N ARG A 22 -6.63 -16.74 -3.41
CA ARG A 22 -5.74 -16.58 -4.56
C ARG A 22 -6.56 -16.47 -5.83
N MET A 23 -6.25 -15.46 -6.64
CA MET A 23 -6.99 -15.17 -7.85
C MET A 23 -6.10 -14.69 -9.00
N VAL A 24 -6.50 -15.03 -10.22
CA VAL A 24 -5.89 -14.50 -11.45
C VAL A 24 -6.11 -13.00 -11.50
N ALA A 25 -5.06 -12.24 -11.80
CA ALA A 25 -5.08 -10.79 -11.83
C ALA A 25 -3.96 -10.26 -12.76
N PRO A 26 -4.08 -10.48 -14.09
CA PRO A 26 -3.10 -10.04 -15.06
C PRO A 26 -3.00 -8.51 -15.11
N GLY A 27 -1.80 -7.99 -15.28
CA GLY A 27 -1.47 -6.56 -15.22
C GLY A 27 -1.30 -6.03 -13.79
N ILE A 28 -1.96 -6.67 -12.82
CA ILE A 28 -1.86 -6.31 -11.40
C ILE A 28 -0.61 -6.93 -10.78
N ALA A 29 -0.43 -8.25 -10.95
CA ALA A 29 0.65 -9.01 -10.33
C ALA A 29 2.05 -8.54 -10.76
N GLU A 30 2.19 -8.08 -12.00
CA GLU A 30 3.46 -7.65 -12.60
C GLU A 30 3.93 -6.29 -12.08
N THR A 31 3.01 -5.45 -11.62
CA THR A 31 3.30 -4.07 -11.16
C THR A 31 3.13 -3.89 -9.66
N ALA A 32 2.59 -4.89 -8.96
CA ALA A 32 2.42 -4.89 -7.52
C ALA A 32 3.77 -4.85 -6.78
N LYS A 33 3.80 -4.08 -5.69
CA LYS A 33 4.94 -3.95 -4.77
C LYS A 33 4.44 -4.10 -3.34
N PRO A 34 5.31 -4.47 -2.37
CA PRO A 34 4.90 -4.59 -0.98
C PRO A 34 4.25 -3.30 -0.46
N GLY A 35 3.06 -3.40 0.13
CA GLY A 35 2.28 -2.25 0.60
C GLY A 35 1.20 -1.77 -0.36
N HIS A 36 1.19 -2.24 -1.61
CA HIS A 36 0.02 -2.09 -2.47
C HIS A 36 -1.16 -2.95 -1.98
N PHE A 37 -2.35 -2.53 -2.39
CA PHE A 37 -3.61 -3.22 -2.11
C PHE A 37 -4.44 -3.37 -3.39
N VAL A 38 -5.53 -4.13 -3.32
CA VAL A 38 -6.52 -4.28 -4.39
C VAL A 38 -7.91 -3.97 -3.86
N ALA A 39 -8.79 -3.47 -4.74
CA ALA A 39 -10.20 -3.26 -4.42
C ALA A 39 -11.07 -4.28 -5.17
N LEU A 40 -11.71 -5.17 -4.40
CA LEU A 40 -12.56 -6.23 -4.93
C LEU A 40 -14.02 -5.80 -4.97
N GLY A 41 -14.66 -6.01 -6.12
CA GLY A 41 -16.11 -6.05 -6.22
C GLY A 41 -16.66 -7.17 -5.35
N VAL A 42 -17.63 -6.84 -4.52
CA VAL A 42 -18.31 -7.80 -3.66
C VAL A 42 -19.81 -7.65 -3.82
N GLY A 43 -20.53 -8.74 -3.61
CA GLY A 43 -21.93 -8.78 -3.97
C GLY A 43 -22.12 -9.20 -5.42
N GLY A 44 -22.96 -10.19 -5.64
CA GLY A 44 -23.42 -10.55 -6.98
C GLY A 44 -24.72 -9.81 -7.30
N ASP A 45 -25.33 -10.20 -8.41
CA ASP A 45 -26.56 -9.59 -8.96
C ASP A 45 -27.75 -9.56 -7.97
N ALA A 46 -27.72 -10.42 -6.96
CA ALA A 46 -28.76 -10.56 -5.94
C ALA A 46 -28.55 -9.66 -4.70
N THR A 47 -27.57 -8.75 -4.69
CA THR A 47 -27.23 -7.96 -3.49
C THR A 47 -27.15 -6.46 -3.77
N SER A 48 -27.40 -5.65 -2.76
CA SER A 48 -27.23 -4.18 -2.79
C SER A 48 -25.82 -3.73 -2.36
N LEU A 49 -24.84 -4.64 -2.36
CA LEU A 49 -23.47 -4.33 -1.99
C LEU A 49 -22.77 -3.59 -3.14
N LEU A 50 -22.90 -2.26 -3.15
CA LEU A 50 -22.35 -1.41 -4.22
C LEU A 50 -20.87 -1.06 -4.01
N LEU A 51 -20.41 -1.01 -2.75
CA LEU A 51 -19.04 -0.61 -2.43
C LEU A 51 -18.10 -1.81 -2.47
N ARG A 52 -16.89 -1.59 -2.99
CA ARG A 52 -15.80 -2.56 -3.02
C ARG A 52 -15.24 -2.83 -1.62
N ARG A 53 -14.39 -3.83 -1.50
CA ARG A 53 -13.57 -4.06 -0.29
C ARG A 53 -12.09 -4.02 -0.64
N ALA A 54 -11.34 -3.22 0.10
CA ALA A 54 -9.90 -3.07 -0.08
C ALA A 54 -9.15 -4.11 0.75
N PHE A 55 -8.17 -4.78 0.14
CA PHE A 55 -7.33 -5.76 0.81
C PHE A 55 -5.87 -5.59 0.40
N SER A 56 -4.98 -5.55 1.39
CA SER A 56 -3.53 -5.57 1.15
C SER A 56 -3.16 -6.81 0.34
N ILE A 57 -2.27 -6.63 -0.64
CA ILE A 57 -1.72 -7.75 -1.39
C ILE A 57 -0.75 -8.50 -0.47
N TYR A 58 -1.04 -9.77 -0.21
CA TYR A 58 -0.16 -10.66 0.55
C TYR A 58 1.02 -11.09 -0.31
N ARG A 59 0.74 -11.65 -1.49
CA ARG A 59 1.75 -12.17 -2.42
C ARG A 59 1.29 -11.98 -3.86
N THR A 60 2.25 -11.94 -4.77
CA THR A 60 1.99 -12.01 -6.21
C THR A 60 2.82 -13.11 -6.84
N GLU A 61 2.30 -13.69 -7.93
CA GLU A 61 3.04 -14.62 -8.77
C GLU A 61 2.87 -14.16 -10.21
N GLN A 62 3.96 -13.70 -10.84
CA GLN A 62 3.92 -13.13 -12.19
C GLN A 62 3.79 -14.21 -13.28
N ARG A 63 4.21 -15.44 -13.00
CA ARG A 63 4.21 -16.55 -13.94
C ARG A 63 3.52 -17.75 -13.33
N SER A 64 2.20 -17.83 -13.49
CA SER A 64 1.44 -19.06 -13.25
C SER A 64 0.94 -19.64 -14.57
N ALA A 65 0.47 -20.90 -14.53
CA ALA A 65 -0.20 -21.55 -15.67
C ALA A 65 -1.43 -20.76 -16.18
N TYR A 66 -1.96 -19.83 -15.38
CA TYR A 66 -3.17 -19.05 -15.66
C TYR A 66 -2.90 -17.54 -15.81
N GLY A 67 -1.62 -17.12 -15.92
CA GLY A 67 -1.19 -15.72 -15.94
C GLY A 67 -0.77 -15.19 -14.56
N GLY A 68 -0.61 -13.87 -14.42
CA GLY A 68 -0.29 -13.25 -13.13
C GLY A 68 -1.39 -13.49 -12.09
N SER A 69 -1.03 -13.83 -10.85
CA SER A 69 -1.98 -14.00 -9.75
C SER A 69 -1.63 -13.16 -8.52
N VAL A 70 -2.65 -12.77 -7.78
CA VAL A 70 -2.53 -12.09 -6.50
C VAL A 70 -3.19 -12.90 -5.39
N ASP A 71 -2.58 -12.83 -4.22
CA ASP A 71 -3.04 -13.48 -3.01
C ASP A 71 -3.42 -12.40 -2.00
N ILE A 72 -4.57 -12.56 -1.36
CA ILE A 72 -5.01 -11.72 -0.25
C ILE A 72 -5.36 -12.56 0.97
N VAL A 73 -5.31 -11.94 2.14
CA VAL A 73 -5.72 -12.57 3.41
C VAL A 73 -6.72 -11.66 4.09
N PHE A 74 -7.84 -12.22 4.54
CA PHE A 74 -8.90 -11.45 5.17
C PHE A 74 -9.64 -12.23 6.27
N ALA A 75 -10.30 -11.49 7.16
CA ALA A 75 -11.25 -12.02 8.13
C ALA A 75 -12.70 -11.71 7.69
N VAL A 76 -13.65 -12.54 8.11
CA VAL A 76 -15.07 -12.23 7.93
C VAL A 76 -15.49 -11.21 8.98
N ALA A 77 -15.80 -9.98 8.54
CA ALA A 77 -16.23 -8.88 9.41
C ALA A 77 -17.60 -8.30 9.02
N GLY A 78 -18.05 -8.50 7.78
CA GLY A 78 -19.35 -8.07 7.29
C GLY A 78 -19.80 -8.83 6.06
N GLU A 79 -20.90 -8.40 5.46
CA GLU A 79 -21.55 -9.10 4.33
C GLU A 79 -20.62 -9.26 3.12
N GLY A 80 -19.87 -8.23 2.75
CA GLY A 80 -18.93 -8.30 1.62
C GLY A 80 -17.82 -9.34 1.83
N THR A 81 -17.24 -9.41 3.03
CA THR A 81 -16.23 -10.43 3.36
C THR A 81 -16.84 -11.82 3.54
N ARG A 82 -18.09 -11.91 4.00
CA ARG A 82 -18.82 -13.19 4.09
C ARG A 82 -19.07 -13.74 2.68
N TRP A 83 -19.55 -12.89 1.77
CA TRP A 83 -19.71 -13.21 0.37
C TRP A 83 -18.39 -13.69 -0.25
N LEU A 84 -17.27 -13.02 0.02
CA LEU A 84 -15.94 -13.47 -0.44
C LEU A 84 -15.54 -14.84 0.14
N SER A 85 -15.85 -15.13 1.40
CA SER A 85 -15.53 -16.41 2.05
C SER A 85 -16.30 -17.61 1.50
N GLU A 86 -17.36 -17.36 0.72
CA GLU A 86 -18.20 -18.38 0.10
C GLU A 86 -17.85 -18.62 -1.37
N ARG A 87 -16.86 -17.90 -1.91
CA ARG A 87 -16.40 -18.07 -3.29
C ARG A 87 -15.79 -19.45 -3.51
N ARG A 88 -16.00 -19.96 -4.71
CA ARG A 88 -15.46 -21.25 -5.16
C ARG A 88 -14.45 -21.02 -6.26
N ARG A 89 -13.61 -22.02 -6.48
CA ARG A 89 -12.71 -22.05 -7.63
C ARG A 89 -13.50 -21.81 -8.91
N HIS A 90 -12.92 -21.04 -9.82
CA HIS A 90 -13.51 -20.56 -11.08
C HIS A 90 -14.55 -19.44 -10.96
N ASP A 91 -14.97 -19.06 -9.75
CA ASP A 91 -15.80 -17.87 -9.57
C ASP A 91 -15.05 -16.62 -10.07
N LYS A 92 -15.80 -15.66 -10.60
CA LYS A 92 -15.28 -14.40 -11.13
C LYS A 92 -15.48 -13.28 -10.11
N ILE A 93 -14.45 -12.45 -9.95
CA ILE A 93 -14.44 -11.31 -9.05
C ILE A 93 -13.83 -10.13 -9.80
N ASP A 94 -14.55 -9.02 -9.88
CA ASP A 94 -14.00 -7.78 -10.42
C ASP A 94 -12.95 -7.20 -9.47
N ILE A 95 -11.77 -6.89 -9.98
CA ILE A 95 -10.61 -6.44 -9.21
C ILE A 95 -10.02 -5.17 -9.83
N ILE A 96 -9.70 -4.19 -8.99
CA ILE A 96 -8.89 -3.03 -9.37
C ILE A 96 -7.57 -3.08 -8.60
N GLY A 97 -6.45 -2.93 -9.31
CA GLY A 97 -5.13 -2.92 -8.69
C GLY A 97 -3.97 -2.69 -9.66
N PRO A 98 -2.73 -2.66 -9.13
CA PRO A 98 -2.46 -2.41 -7.72
C PRO A 98 -2.80 -0.95 -7.38
N LEU A 99 -3.24 -0.72 -6.14
CA LEU A 99 -3.63 0.59 -5.62
C LEU A 99 -2.69 1.01 -4.48
N GLY A 100 -2.66 2.32 -4.23
CA GLY A 100 -1.82 2.93 -3.20
C GLY A 100 -0.34 3.07 -3.58
N ARG A 101 0.43 3.57 -2.61
CA ARG A 101 1.87 3.70 -2.61
C ARG A 101 2.47 2.58 -1.76
N PRO A 102 3.53 1.93 -2.24
CA PRO A 102 4.14 0.81 -1.55
C PRO A 102 5.03 1.30 -0.40
N PHE A 103 5.56 0.36 0.37
CA PHE A 103 6.62 0.65 1.33
C PHE A 103 7.86 1.20 0.61
N ALA A 104 8.43 2.26 1.17
CA ALA A 104 9.73 2.76 0.74
C ALA A 104 10.82 1.85 1.33
N LEU A 105 11.76 1.43 0.49
CA LEU A 105 12.85 0.56 0.88
C LEU A 105 14.09 1.39 1.19
N PRO A 106 14.93 0.97 2.15
CA PRO A 106 16.14 1.71 2.48
C PRO A 106 17.10 1.69 1.27
N ALA A 107 17.80 2.80 1.07
CA ALA A 107 18.83 2.91 0.03
C ALA A 107 20.07 2.07 0.37
N GLU A 108 20.36 1.92 1.67
CA GLU A 108 21.50 1.19 2.20
C GLU A 108 21.08 -0.08 2.93
N LYS A 109 22.04 -0.98 3.17
CA LYS A 109 21.81 -2.20 3.93
C LYS A 109 21.71 -1.86 5.41
N VAL A 110 20.51 -2.03 5.96
CA VAL A 110 20.21 -1.69 7.36
C VAL A 110 19.47 -2.84 8.05
N SER A 111 19.38 -2.77 9.37
CA SER A 111 18.52 -3.65 10.17
C SER A 111 17.08 -3.15 10.16
N CYS A 112 16.16 -4.03 9.76
CA CYS A 112 14.74 -3.75 9.66
C CYS A 112 13.96 -4.65 10.62
N VAL A 113 12.97 -4.08 11.30
CA VAL A 113 12.02 -4.85 12.11
C VAL A 113 10.63 -4.71 11.51
N LEU A 114 9.99 -5.85 11.25
CA LEU A 114 8.66 -5.94 10.64
C LEU A 114 7.65 -6.32 11.72
N ILE A 115 6.69 -5.44 11.99
CA ILE A 115 5.71 -5.56 13.07
C ILE A 115 4.32 -5.82 12.50
N GLY A 116 3.82 -7.04 12.68
CA GLY A 116 2.55 -7.49 12.14
C GLY A 116 1.49 -7.75 13.22
N GLY A 117 0.30 -7.17 13.04
CA GLY A 117 -0.86 -7.42 13.89
C GLY A 117 -1.90 -8.29 13.18
N GLY A 118 -2.10 -9.52 13.64
CA GLY A 118 -3.02 -10.48 13.01
C GLY A 118 -2.74 -10.71 11.53
N TYR A 119 -3.78 -10.72 10.69
CA TYR A 119 -3.63 -10.81 9.23
C TYR A 119 -2.93 -9.59 8.61
N GLY A 120 -2.81 -8.47 9.32
CA GLY A 120 -2.01 -7.30 8.90
C GLY A 120 -0.52 -7.65 8.70
N ALA A 121 -0.04 -8.77 9.25
CA ALA A 121 1.29 -9.28 8.96
C ALA A 121 1.49 -9.69 7.49
N ALA A 122 0.41 -10.01 6.75
CA ALA A 122 0.49 -10.55 5.40
C ALA A 122 1.36 -9.72 4.42
N PRO A 123 1.12 -8.42 4.19
CA PRO A 123 1.95 -7.63 3.27
C PRO A 123 3.42 -7.51 3.70
N LEU A 124 3.75 -7.76 4.98
CA LEU A 124 5.12 -7.66 5.48
C LEU A 124 5.99 -8.84 5.04
N PHE A 125 5.42 -9.99 4.66
CA PHE A 125 6.23 -11.11 4.19
C PHE A 125 6.89 -10.79 2.84
N THR A 126 6.13 -10.31 1.85
CA THR A 126 6.74 -9.91 0.57
C THR A 126 7.73 -8.75 0.76
N LEU A 127 7.46 -7.83 1.69
CA LEU A 127 8.43 -6.79 2.08
C LEU A 127 9.73 -7.39 2.65
N GLY A 128 9.62 -8.35 3.57
CA GLY A 128 10.75 -9.02 4.19
C GLY A 128 11.60 -9.79 3.18
N GLU A 129 10.98 -10.41 2.17
CA GLU A 129 11.69 -11.07 1.07
C GLU A 129 12.51 -10.05 0.26
N GLU A 130 11.92 -8.90 -0.08
CA GLU A 130 12.61 -7.85 -0.82
C GLU A 130 13.75 -7.19 -0.01
N LEU A 131 13.55 -6.98 1.29
CA LEU A 131 14.60 -6.48 2.17
C LEU A 131 15.78 -7.46 2.27
N ARG A 132 15.48 -8.77 2.40
CA ARG A 132 16.52 -9.81 2.44
C ARG A 132 17.28 -9.94 1.13
N SER A 133 16.60 -9.81 -0.02
CA SER A 133 17.27 -9.87 -1.33
C SER A 133 18.26 -8.70 -1.53
N ARG A 134 18.02 -7.57 -0.87
CA ARG A 134 18.93 -6.42 -0.79
C ARG A 134 20.05 -6.58 0.25
N GLY A 135 20.04 -7.67 1.03
CA GLY A 135 21.02 -7.94 2.09
C GLY A 135 20.75 -7.19 3.39
N CYS A 136 19.53 -6.66 3.60
CA CYS A 136 19.13 -6.12 4.89
C CYS A 136 18.92 -7.24 5.91
N ARG A 137 19.22 -6.95 7.17
CA ARG A 137 18.84 -7.82 8.29
C ARG A 137 17.35 -7.62 8.56
N VAL A 138 16.60 -8.71 8.68
CA VAL A 138 15.14 -8.67 8.88
C VAL A 138 14.80 -9.45 10.14
N ASP A 139 14.08 -8.79 11.05
CA ASP A 139 13.47 -9.38 12.23
C ASP A 139 11.96 -9.17 12.21
N PHE A 140 11.23 -10.01 12.93
CA PHE A 140 9.78 -9.94 13.01
C PHE A 140 9.29 -9.82 14.46
N VAL A 141 8.25 -9.01 14.64
CA VAL A 141 7.42 -9.00 15.84
C VAL A 141 5.98 -9.23 15.40
N LEU A 142 5.43 -10.38 15.73
CA LEU A 142 4.06 -10.74 15.36
C LEU A 142 3.17 -10.77 16.61
N GLY A 143 2.01 -10.15 16.53
CA GLY A 143 1.06 -10.15 17.63
C GLY A 143 -0.38 -10.38 17.19
N ALA A 144 -1.17 -10.97 18.07
CA ALA A 144 -2.61 -11.12 17.89
C ALA A 144 -3.32 -11.16 19.25
N SER A 145 -4.65 -11.10 19.27
CA SER A 145 -5.42 -11.28 20.51
C SER A 145 -5.30 -12.71 21.06
N THR A 146 -5.27 -13.69 20.17
CA THR A 146 -5.30 -15.14 20.43
C THR A 146 -4.42 -15.88 19.42
N LYS A 147 -4.03 -17.12 19.71
CA LYS A 147 -3.17 -17.96 18.85
C LYS A 147 -3.74 -18.20 17.45
N ASP A 148 -5.05 -18.42 17.32
CA ASP A 148 -5.73 -18.67 16.05
C ASP A 148 -5.79 -17.44 15.13
N ARG A 149 -5.52 -16.26 15.70
CA ARG A 149 -5.42 -14.98 14.99
C ARG A 149 -3.97 -14.59 14.69
N LEU A 150 -2.98 -15.40 15.04
CA LEU A 150 -1.62 -15.21 14.53
C LEU A 150 -1.56 -15.63 13.06
N PHE A 151 -0.88 -14.83 12.23
CA PHE A 151 -0.69 -15.12 10.82
C PHE A 151 0.81 -15.22 10.48
N GLY A 152 1.19 -16.26 9.72
CA GLY A 152 2.52 -16.38 9.12
C GLY A 152 3.70 -16.59 10.08
N VAL A 153 3.49 -17.09 11.31
CA VAL A 153 4.56 -17.30 12.31
C VAL A 153 5.70 -18.19 11.78
N LEU A 154 5.36 -19.29 11.09
CA LEU A 154 6.37 -20.19 10.51
C LEU A 154 7.13 -19.55 9.35
N GLU A 155 6.46 -18.70 8.57
CA GLU A 155 7.08 -17.95 7.47
C GLU A 155 8.05 -16.91 8.02
N ALA A 156 7.62 -16.12 9.01
CA ALA A 156 8.48 -15.17 9.71
C ALA A 156 9.72 -15.86 10.27
N ARG A 157 9.54 -17.00 10.95
CA ARG A 157 10.67 -17.77 11.54
C ARG A 157 11.71 -18.19 10.50
N ARG A 158 11.30 -18.51 9.26
CA ARG A 158 12.22 -18.90 8.18
C ARG A 158 12.96 -17.72 7.56
N MET A 159 12.37 -16.53 7.65
CA MET A 159 12.91 -15.32 7.05
C MET A 159 13.74 -14.49 8.03
N SER A 160 13.40 -14.53 9.31
CA SER A 160 13.94 -13.64 10.33
C SER A 160 15.21 -14.18 10.98
N GLN A 161 16.10 -13.28 11.41
CA GLN A 161 17.17 -13.66 12.34
C GLN A 161 16.64 -13.77 13.78
N ALA A 162 15.71 -12.88 14.16
CA ALA A 162 14.96 -12.95 15.39
C ALA A 162 13.45 -12.79 15.15
N LEU A 163 12.67 -13.56 15.90
CA LEU A 163 11.21 -13.51 15.89
C LEU A 163 10.70 -13.41 17.32
N ALA A 164 9.89 -12.38 17.59
CA ALA A 164 9.05 -12.30 18.78
C ALA A 164 7.59 -12.55 18.38
N VAL A 165 6.90 -13.38 19.18
CA VAL A 165 5.47 -13.66 19.02
C VAL A 165 4.77 -13.28 20.31
N THR A 166 3.67 -12.53 20.22
CA THR A 166 2.86 -12.12 21.37
C THR A 166 1.39 -12.46 21.18
N THR A 167 0.72 -12.88 22.25
CA THR A 167 -0.73 -13.00 22.30
C THR A 167 -1.29 -12.31 23.53
N GLU A 168 -2.37 -11.54 23.39
CA GLU A 168 -2.93 -10.80 24.54
C GLU A 168 -3.46 -11.76 25.64
N ASP A 169 -4.00 -12.91 25.22
CA ASP A 169 -4.49 -13.97 26.12
C ASP A 169 -3.39 -14.95 26.58
N GLY A 170 -2.18 -14.88 26.02
CA GLY A 170 -1.05 -15.75 26.33
C GLY A 170 -1.15 -17.17 25.73
N THR A 171 -2.02 -17.39 24.74
CA THR A 171 -2.21 -18.71 24.11
C THR A 171 -1.04 -19.15 23.21
N GLU A 172 -0.16 -18.24 22.79
CA GLU A 172 1.07 -18.54 22.04
C GLU A 172 2.12 -17.45 22.23
N GLY A 173 3.40 -17.83 22.33
CA GLY A 173 4.49 -16.87 22.54
C GLY A 173 4.42 -16.18 23.90
N GLN A 174 4.79 -14.90 23.94
CA GLN A 174 4.75 -14.09 25.17
C GLN A 174 3.36 -13.48 25.37
N ARG A 175 2.84 -13.52 26.60
CA ARG A 175 1.57 -12.86 26.91
C ARG A 175 1.77 -11.35 26.88
N GLY A 176 0.97 -10.64 26.07
CA GLY A 176 1.04 -9.19 25.92
C GLY A 176 0.86 -8.74 24.47
N ARG A 177 1.28 -7.51 24.21
CA ARG A 177 1.22 -6.85 22.90
C ARG A 177 2.59 -6.80 22.26
N VAL A 178 2.62 -6.55 20.94
CA VAL A 178 3.87 -6.38 20.19
C VAL A 178 4.76 -5.28 20.80
N THR A 179 4.15 -4.24 21.36
CA THR A 179 4.84 -3.10 21.99
C THR A 179 5.60 -3.47 23.25
N ASP A 180 5.23 -4.56 23.92
CA ASP A 180 5.84 -4.98 25.18
C ASP A 180 7.20 -5.64 24.94
N VAL A 181 7.36 -6.27 23.77
CA VAL A 181 8.60 -6.98 23.38
C VAL A 181 9.45 -6.18 22.39
N LEU A 182 8.86 -5.21 21.70
CA LEU A 182 9.51 -4.42 20.66
C LEU A 182 10.79 -3.70 21.12
N PRO A 183 10.85 -3.05 22.30
CA PRO A 183 12.07 -2.40 22.80
C PRO A 183 13.30 -3.32 22.80
N GLY A 184 13.16 -4.53 23.35
CA GLY A 184 14.25 -5.49 23.42
C GLY A 184 14.66 -6.04 22.05
N ILE A 185 13.76 -6.05 21.07
CA ILE A 185 14.11 -6.40 19.69
C ILE A 185 14.85 -5.26 19.02
N ILE A 186 14.37 -4.02 19.15
CA ILE A 186 15.04 -2.82 18.60
C ILE A 186 16.49 -2.76 19.08
N GLU A 187 16.73 -2.90 20.38
CA GLU A 187 18.06 -2.81 20.98
C GLU A 187 18.99 -3.94 20.53
N LYS A 188 18.49 -5.17 20.42
CA LYS A 188 19.28 -6.33 19.96
C LYS A 188 19.57 -6.30 18.47
N SER A 189 18.69 -5.66 17.70
CA SER A 189 18.76 -5.64 16.24
C SER A 189 19.54 -4.46 15.67
N ASP A 190 19.78 -3.44 16.50
CA ASP A 190 20.22 -2.11 16.05
C ASP A 190 19.33 -1.59 14.91
N ALA A 191 18.01 -1.67 15.10
CA ALA A 191 17.02 -1.39 14.06
C ALA A 191 17.11 0.06 13.57
N SER A 192 17.29 0.24 12.26
CA SER A 192 17.27 1.56 11.62
C SER A 192 15.89 1.92 11.04
N VAL A 193 15.07 0.91 10.74
CA VAL A 193 13.72 1.10 10.19
C VAL A 193 12.72 0.11 10.80
N LEU A 194 11.55 0.62 11.20
CA LEU A 194 10.38 -0.16 11.58
C LEU A 194 9.33 -0.13 10.47
N TYR A 195 8.83 -1.31 10.08
CA TYR A 195 7.71 -1.44 9.16
C TYR A 195 6.54 -2.09 9.88
N ALA A 196 5.38 -1.42 9.92
CA ALA A 196 4.23 -1.90 10.68
C ALA A 196 2.96 -1.99 9.84
N CYS A 197 2.20 -3.07 10.04
CA CYS A 197 0.87 -3.23 9.45
C CYS A 197 -0.04 -4.04 10.40
N GLY A 198 -1.23 -3.53 10.65
CA GLY A 198 -2.20 -4.08 11.59
C GLY A 198 -3.12 -3.00 12.17
N PRO A 199 -3.78 -3.25 13.31
CA PRO A 199 -4.78 -2.35 13.87
C PRO A 199 -4.23 -0.94 14.14
N MET A 200 -5.04 0.10 13.89
CA MET A 200 -4.62 1.51 14.02
C MET A 200 -3.98 1.86 15.36
N GLY A 201 -4.51 1.35 16.49
CA GLY A 201 -3.92 1.56 17.80
C GLY A 201 -2.54 0.91 17.98
N MET A 202 -2.28 -0.21 17.31
CA MET A 202 -0.95 -0.83 17.26
C MET A 202 0.02 0.05 16.47
N LEU A 203 -0.41 0.55 15.30
CA LEU A 203 0.43 1.40 14.45
C LEU A 203 0.82 2.70 15.17
N GLN A 204 -0.13 3.34 15.85
CA GLN A 204 0.14 4.51 16.68
C GLN A 204 1.20 4.22 17.76
N ALA A 205 1.08 3.09 18.46
CA ALA A 205 2.02 2.74 19.51
C ALA A 205 3.43 2.42 18.96
N VAL A 206 3.51 1.77 17.80
CA VAL A 206 4.79 1.53 17.10
C VAL A 206 5.41 2.84 16.64
N ALA A 207 4.64 3.75 16.05
CA ALA A 207 5.11 5.06 15.62
C ALA A 207 5.64 5.90 16.79
N ALA A 208 4.91 5.92 17.92
CA ALA A 208 5.36 6.59 19.13
C ALA A 208 6.66 5.98 19.70
N MET A 209 6.79 4.65 19.66
CA MET A 209 8.02 3.96 20.07
C MET A 209 9.19 4.33 19.16
N ALA A 210 8.99 4.30 17.84
CA ALA A 210 9.99 4.69 16.85
C ALA A 210 10.50 6.11 17.12
N GLY A 211 9.60 7.05 17.40
CA GLY A 211 9.96 8.42 17.78
C GLY A 211 10.83 8.51 19.03
N ARG A 212 10.55 7.70 20.07
CA ARG A 212 11.36 7.66 21.30
C ARG A 212 12.77 7.12 21.07
N TYR A 213 12.93 6.17 20.15
CA TYR A 213 14.23 5.59 19.79
C TYR A 213 14.93 6.35 18.65
N GLY A 214 14.30 7.36 18.05
CA GLY A 214 14.85 8.08 16.89
C GLY A 214 14.92 7.24 15.62
N ILE A 215 14.06 6.23 15.49
CA ILE A 215 14.07 5.26 14.38
C ILE A 215 13.03 5.66 13.32
N HIS A 216 13.36 5.47 12.05
CA HIS A 216 12.40 5.69 10.98
C HIS A 216 11.27 4.64 11.04
N SER A 217 10.02 5.06 10.89
CA SER A 217 8.89 4.12 10.86
C SER A 217 7.97 4.36 9.66
N GLN A 218 7.53 3.26 9.05
CA GLN A 218 6.50 3.26 8.02
C GLN A 218 5.34 2.37 8.47
N CYS A 219 4.15 2.95 8.50
CA CYS A 219 2.91 2.30 8.94
C CYS A 219 1.95 2.20 7.76
N ALA A 220 1.57 0.98 7.39
CA ALA A 220 0.46 0.74 6.46
C ALA A 220 -0.86 0.84 7.23
N VAL A 221 -1.54 1.97 7.09
CA VAL A 221 -2.77 2.28 7.83
C VAL A 221 -3.98 1.54 7.24
N GLU A 222 -4.89 1.15 8.11
CA GLU A 222 -6.15 0.49 7.76
C GLU A 222 -7.30 1.48 7.94
N GLU A 223 -7.64 2.21 6.86
CA GLU A 223 -8.73 3.18 6.83
C GLU A 223 -9.96 2.64 6.10
N SER A 224 -11.13 3.21 6.40
CA SER A 224 -12.37 2.84 5.70
C SER A 224 -12.31 3.31 4.24
N MET A 225 -12.14 2.36 3.31
CA MET A 225 -12.07 2.64 1.87
C MET A 225 -13.34 2.21 1.16
N ALA A 226 -14.14 3.18 0.70
CA ALA A 226 -15.32 2.92 -0.12
C ALA A 226 -14.96 2.72 -1.61
N CYS A 227 -14.23 3.68 -2.22
CA CYS A 227 -13.85 3.60 -3.63
C CYS A 227 -12.46 3.00 -3.89
N GLY A 228 -11.48 3.26 -3.02
CA GLY A 228 -10.08 2.84 -3.20
C GLY A 228 -9.30 3.57 -4.30
N VAL A 229 -9.91 4.53 -5.01
CA VAL A 229 -9.33 5.21 -6.19
C VAL A 229 -9.26 6.73 -6.05
N GLY A 230 -9.49 7.26 -4.85
CA GLY A 230 -9.24 8.67 -4.53
C GLY A 230 -10.40 9.65 -4.69
N VAL A 231 -11.61 9.16 -4.99
CA VAL A 231 -12.78 10.00 -5.30
C VAL A 231 -13.64 10.29 -4.07
N CYS A 232 -13.95 9.28 -3.26
CA CYS A 232 -14.98 9.40 -2.22
C CYS A 232 -14.54 10.10 -0.93
N MET A 233 -13.24 10.33 -0.74
CA MET A 233 -12.64 10.93 0.47
C MET A 233 -12.93 10.21 1.80
N THR A 234 -13.51 9.00 1.81
CA THR A 234 -13.79 8.26 3.06
C THR A 234 -12.53 7.85 3.82
N CYS A 235 -11.43 7.56 3.12
CA CYS A 235 -10.19 7.06 3.72
C CYS A 235 -9.19 8.17 4.05
N VAL A 236 -9.68 9.37 4.38
CA VAL A 236 -8.80 10.51 4.66
C VAL A 236 -8.30 10.49 6.09
N LEU A 237 -7.04 10.86 6.28
CA LEU A 237 -6.41 11.01 7.59
C LEU A 237 -5.48 12.22 7.62
N PRO A 238 -5.32 12.87 8.79
CA PRO A 238 -4.46 14.02 8.93
C PRO A 238 -2.98 13.63 8.96
N VAL A 239 -2.20 14.22 8.05
CA VAL A 239 -0.76 14.01 7.92
C VAL A 239 -0.03 15.34 7.85
N ILE A 240 1.08 15.46 8.57
CA ILE A 240 1.98 16.60 8.55
C ILE A 240 2.88 16.46 7.31
N GLY A 241 2.79 17.41 6.40
CA GLY A 241 3.66 17.50 5.22
C GLY A 241 5.10 17.86 5.59
N ASP A 242 6.00 17.76 4.62
CA ASP A 242 7.41 18.14 4.83
C ASP A 242 7.60 19.65 5.05
N ASP A 243 6.62 20.45 4.64
CA ASP A 243 6.50 21.89 4.96
C ASP A 243 5.98 22.16 6.38
N GLY A 244 5.78 21.11 7.18
CA GLY A 244 5.26 21.20 8.55
C GLY A 244 3.76 21.46 8.65
N ARG A 245 3.03 21.53 7.52
CA ARG A 245 1.58 21.83 7.53
C ARG A 245 0.75 20.56 7.54
N THR A 246 -0.28 20.54 8.37
CA THR A 246 -1.26 19.44 8.44
C THR A 246 -2.19 19.46 7.22
N ARG A 247 -2.37 18.33 6.56
CA ARG A 247 -3.33 18.14 5.45
C ARG A 247 -4.13 16.86 5.64
N MET A 248 -5.40 16.88 5.21
CA MET A 248 -6.17 15.66 5.04
C MET A 248 -5.76 14.98 3.72
N VAL A 249 -5.11 13.83 3.81
CA VAL A 249 -4.65 13.05 2.64
C VAL A 249 -5.42 11.75 2.54
N ARG A 250 -5.53 11.15 1.35
CA ARG A 250 -6.30 9.92 1.14
C ARG A 250 -5.38 8.71 1.26
N SER A 251 -5.68 7.82 2.19
CA SER A 251 -4.95 6.56 2.35
C SER A 251 -4.91 5.73 1.04
N CYS A 252 -5.93 5.79 0.20
CA CYS A 252 -5.94 5.02 -1.06
C CYS A 252 -5.05 5.58 -2.19
N VAL A 253 -4.61 6.85 -2.13
CA VAL A 253 -3.82 7.52 -3.19
C VAL A 253 -2.46 7.97 -2.68
N GLU A 254 -2.43 8.68 -1.56
CA GLU A 254 -1.20 9.14 -0.92
C GLU A 254 -0.60 8.09 0.02
N GLY A 255 -1.39 7.11 0.46
CA GLY A 255 -0.98 5.96 1.27
C GLY A 255 -1.14 4.63 0.52
N PRO A 256 -1.39 3.49 1.21
CA PRO A 256 -1.72 3.39 2.63
C PRO A 256 -0.49 3.43 3.55
N VAL A 257 0.70 3.39 2.99
CA VAL A 257 1.94 3.48 3.76
C VAL A 257 2.28 4.94 4.04
N PHE A 258 2.36 5.27 5.32
CA PHE A 258 2.76 6.61 5.78
C PHE A 258 3.94 6.53 6.73
N ARG A 259 4.71 7.62 6.80
CA ARG A 259 5.67 7.84 7.87
C ARG A 259 4.95 7.94 9.21
N GLY A 260 5.33 7.09 10.17
CA GLY A 260 4.64 7.00 11.45
C GLY A 260 4.68 8.31 12.25
N ASP A 261 5.76 9.08 12.13
CA ASP A 261 5.95 10.37 12.80
C ASP A 261 5.20 11.54 12.14
N ARG A 262 4.64 11.33 10.93
CA ARG A 262 3.88 12.35 10.20
C ARG A 262 2.38 12.22 10.37
N VAL A 263 1.88 11.02 10.70
CA VAL A 263 0.45 10.80 10.93
C VAL A 263 0.03 11.41 12.26
N ARG A 264 -1.04 12.21 12.26
CA ARG A 264 -1.62 12.76 13.49
C ARG A 264 -2.60 11.76 14.10
N TRP A 265 -2.06 10.71 14.71
CA TRP A 265 -2.82 9.56 15.20
C TRP A 265 -4.00 9.91 16.13
N ALA A 266 -3.86 10.93 16.97
CA ALA A 266 -4.92 11.36 17.88
C ALA A 266 -6.08 12.07 17.18
N ASP A 267 -5.86 12.58 15.96
CA ASP A 267 -6.83 13.34 15.17
C ASP A 267 -7.45 12.49 14.04
N VAL A 268 -7.14 11.18 13.98
CA VAL A 268 -7.75 10.29 12.99
C VAL A 268 -9.27 10.24 13.22
N GLY A 269 -10.04 10.46 12.16
CA GLY A 269 -11.50 10.57 12.23
C GLY A 269 -12.03 11.97 12.54
N THR A 270 -11.15 12.97 12.74
CA THR A 270 -11.50 14.38 12.90
C THR A 270 -10.77 15.24 11.85
N VAL A 271 -11.14 16.51 11.77
CA VAL A 271 -10.42 17.52 10.98
C VAL A 271 -9.69 18.44 11.96
N PRO A 272 -8.34 18.41 12.03
CA PRO A 272 -7.60 19.31 12.90
C PRO A 272 -7.86 20.79 12.60
N ALA A 273 -7.90 21.60 13.66
CA ALA A 273 -8.01 23.05 13.60
C ALA A 273 -6.97 23.69 12.66
N ASP A 274 -5.72 23.24 12.75
CA ASP A 274 -4.57 23.73 11.98
C ASP A 274 -4.44 23.09 10.59
N CYS A 275 -5.39 22.22 10.21
CA CYS A 275 -5.38 21.61 8.89
C CYS A 275 -5.60 22.66 7.80
N VAL A 276 -4.79 22.60 6.74
CA VAL A 276 -4.99 23.44 5.55
C VAL A 276 -6.41 23.25 5.02
N GLY A 277 -7.12 24.35 4.85
CA GLY A 277 -8.51 24.37 4.38
C GLY A 277 -9.56 24.13 5.48
N SER A 278 -9.18 23.98 6.76
CA SER A 278 -10.16 23.96 7.85
C SER A 278 -10.84 25.34 8.01
N PRO A 279 -12.06 25.40 8.59
CA PRO A 279 -12.72 26.67 8.89
C PRO A 279 -11.86 27.60 9.78
N GLU A 280 -11.18 27.02 10.77
CA GLU A 280 -10.35 27.74 11.74
C GLU A 280 -9.02 28.21 11.12
N TRP A 281 -8.42 27.40 10.25
CA TRP A 281 -7.28 27.79 9.43
C TRP A 281 -7.64 28.97 8.54
N THR A 282 -8.80 28.93 7.90
CA THR A 282 -9.27 30.01 7.02
C THR A 282 -9.48 31.32 7.78
N ALA A 283 -10.03 31.26 9.00
CA ALA A 283 -10.17 32.42 9.87
C ALA A 283 -8.80 33.06 10.19
N SER A 284 -7.78 32.26 10.48
CA SER A 284 -6.42 32.75 10.74
C SER A 284 -5.78 33.49 9.55
N LEU A 285 -6.19 33.16 8.32
CA LEU A 285 -5.73 33.84 7.10
C LEU A 285 -6.46 35.16 6.84
N ILE A 286 -7.75 35.21 7.18
CA ILE A 286 -8.57 36.42 7.05
C ILE A 286 -8.12 37.47 8.07
N ASP A 287 -7.86 37.06 9.32
CA ASP A 287 -7.36 37.95 10.38
C ASP A 287 -5.92 38.45 10.11
N GLY A 288 -5.12 37.69 9.35
CA GLY A 288 -3.75 38.06 8.95
C GLY A 288 -3.64 39.07 7.80
N GLY A 289 -4.76 39.46 7.18
CA GLY A 289 -4.80 40.41 6.07
C GLY A 289 -4.33 39.84 4.71
N PRO A 290 -4.56 40.56 3.59
CA PRO A 290 -4.36 40.04 2.22
C PRO A 290 -2.92 39.62 1.87
N GLY A 291 -1.92 40.06 2.65
CA GLY A 291 -0.51 39.65 2.47
C GLY A 291 -0.20 38.23 2.92
N ALA A 292 -0.93 37.70 3.92
CA ALA A 292 -0.72 36.35 4.43
C ALA A 292 -1.13 35.28 3.40
N LEU A 293 -2.27 35.49 2.74
CA LEU A 293 -2.78 34.60 1.68
C LEU A 293 -1.86 34.60 0.44
N ALA A 294 -1.31 35.76 0.05
CA ALA A 294 -0.41 35.88 -1.10
C ALA A 294 0.94 35.17 -0.87
N ALA A 295 1.50 35.26 0.34
CA ALA A 295 2.73 34.54 0.71
C ALA A 295 2.52 33.01 0.73
N LEU A 296 1.35 32.55 1.21
CA LEU A 296 0.99 31.13 1.25
C LEU A 296 0.71 30.51 -0.12
N LEU A 297 0.13 31.28 -1.05
CA LEU A 297 -0.11 30.83 -2.42
C LEU A 297 1.18 30.84 -3.26
N ALA A 298 2.12 31.74 -2.97
CA ALA A 298 3.44 31.75 -3.62
C ALA A 298 4.29 30.51 -3.27
N ASP A 299 4.19 30.00 -2.03
CA ASP A 299 4.82 28.75 -1.58
C ASP A 299 4.25 27.50 -2.29
N ASN A 300 2.97 27.52 -2.69
CA ASN A 300 2.33 26.40 -3.38
C ASN A 300 2.62 26.36 -4.90
N GLY A 301 3.31 27.38 -5.45
CA GLY A 301 3.47 27.59 -6.88
C GLY A 301 4.86 27.30 -7.46
N SER A 302 5.85 26.92 -6.65
CA SER A 302 7.26 26.91 -7.09
C SER A 302 7.93 25.54 -7.23
N ASP A 303 7.26 24.41 -7.01
CA ASP A 303 7.93 23.09 -7.07
C ASP A 303 7.35 22.08 -8.07
N ASN A 304 6.88 22.59 -9.23
CA ASN A 304 6.63 21.72 -10.38
C ASN A 304 7.13 22.36 -11.68
N GLY A 305 8.46 22.50 -11.78
CA GLY A 305 9.10 22.95 -13.00
C GLY A 305 10.55 23.35 -12.81
N GLN A 306 11.46 22.46 -13.23
CA GLN A 306 12.88 22.71 -13.54
C GLN A 306 13.89 22.58 -12.38
N ARG A 307 14.52 21.40 -12.28
CA ARG A 307 15.95 21.17 -12.61
C ARG A 307 16.34 19.69 -12.48
N LEU A 308 16.08 18.91 -13.53
CA LEU A 308 17.08 17.98 -14.05
C LEU A 308 17.74 18.71 -15.22
N THR A 309 18.98 19.14 -15.06
CA THR A 309 19.84 19.50 -16.20
C THR A 309 21.26 19.04 -15.93
N SER A 310 21.70 18.02 -16.65
CA SER A 310 22.99 18.03 -17.37
C SER A 310 23.15 16.72 -18.14
N ALA A 311 22.76 16.75 -19.42
CA ALA A 311 23.43 15.98 -20.45
C ALA A 311 23.73 16.99 -21.56
N SER A 312 25.02 17.23 -21.77
CA SER A 312 25.55 18.15 -22.79
C SER A 312 25.25 17.65 -24.20
N PRO A 313 25.14 18.55 -25.20
CA PRO A 313 25.04 18.17 -26.59
C PRO A 313 26.44 18.02 -27.18
N ASP A 314 26.79 16.80 -27.60
CA ASP A 314 27.92 16.59 -28.50
C ASP A 314 27.48 17.01 -29.91
N THR A 315 28.13 18.06 -30.39
CA THR A 315 28.29 18.40 -31.79
C THR A 315 29.15 17.35 -32.47
N ASP A 316 28.69 16.77 -33.58
CA ASP A 316 29.55 16.42 -34.68
C ASP A 316 28.79 16.61 -36.00
N THR A 317 29.26 17.59 -36.75
CA THR A 317 29.15 17.69 -38.19
C THR A 317 30.03 16.63 -38.80
N ASP A 318 29.51 15.80 -39.71
CA ASP A 318 30.23 15.54 -40.95
C ASP A 318 29.29 15.05 -42.05
N THR A 319 29.55 15.62 -43.21
CA THR A 319 29.04 15.35 -44.54
C THR A 319 29.33 13.91 -44.97
N ASP A 320 28.38 13.25 -45.65
CA ASP A 320 28.69 12.73 -46.99
C ASP A 320 27.45 12.29 -47.78
N THR A 321 27.54 12.67 -49.05
CA THR A 321 26.76 12.38 -50.26
C THR A 321 26.62 10.88 -50.57
N ASP A 322 25.43 10.47 -51.03
CA ASP A 322 25.14 9.80 -52.32
C ASP A 322 23.79 9.06 -52.24
N ALA A 323 22.77 9.50 -52.99
CA ALA A 323 22.46 9.09 -54.36
C ALA A 323 21.89 7.66 -54.46
N GLY A 324 20.59 7.55 -54.79
CA GLY A 324 19.95 6.25 -55.03
C GLY A 324 18.43 6.28 -55.16
N THR A 325 17.95 6.90 -56.24
CA THR A 325 16.65 6.67 -56.90
C THR A 325 16.08 5.24 -56.76
N ASN A 326 14.77 5.07 -56.46
CA ASN A 326 13.72 4.85 -57.46
C ASN A 326 12.34 4.42 -56.88
N THR A 327 11.31 5.17 -57.32
CA THR A 327 9.98 4.76 -57.82
C THR A 327 9.03 3.86 -57.04
N ASP A 328 7.86 4.44 -56.74
CA ASP A 328 6.50 4.03 -57.14
C ASP A 328 6.08 2.56 -57.03
N THR A 329 4.99 2.31 -56.29
CA THR A 329 3.69 2.02 -56.93
C THR A 329 2.53 2.05 -55.94
N ALA A 330 1.43 2.60 -56.44
CA ALA A 330 0.10 2.68 -55.84
C ALA A 330 -0.62 1.32 -55.77
N GLY A 331 -1.65 1.25 -54.93
CA GLY A 331 -2.61 0.15 -54.92
C GLY A 331 -3.73 0.40 -53.90
N ALA A 332 -4.72 1.20 -54.29
CA ALA A 332 -6.03 1.22 -53.68
C ALA A 332 -6.81 -0.05 -54.05
N GLU A 333 -7.71 -0.54 -53.21
CA GLU A 333 -9.10 -0.86 -53.58
C GLU A 333 -9.96 -1.35 -52.40
N ASN A 334 -11.25 -1.05 -52.55
CA ASN A 334 -12.37 -1.18 -51.62
C ASN A 334 -12.97 -2.59 -51.54
N HIS A 335 -13.91 -2.74 -50.59
CA HIS A 335 -15.13 -3.59 -50.54
C HIS A 335 -15.19 -4.43 -49.26
N ASP A 336 -16.32 -4.78 -48.66
CA ASP A 336 -17.71 -4.31 -48.61
C ASP A 336 -18.41 -5.20 -47.57
N GLU A 337 -19.48 -4.68 -46.97
CA GLU A 337 -20.68 -5.30 -46.36
C GLU A 337 -20.77 -6.73 -45.79
N THR A 338 -21.64 -6.81 -44.75
CA THR A 338 -22.61 -7.85 -44.28
C THR A 338 -22.34 -8.34 -42.84
N VAL A 339 -23.13 -7.99 -41.80
CA VAL A 339 -24.56 -8.19 -41.45
C VAL A 339 -24.94 -9.65 -41.15
N ALA A 340 -24.95 -9.96 -39.83
CA ALA A 340 -25.89 -10.78 -39.04
C ALA A 340 -26.11 -12.27 -39.45
N PRO A 341 -26.84 -13.11 -38.68
CA PRO A 341 -27.82 -12.87 -37.61
C PRO A 341 -27.29 -12.80 -36.17
#